data_AF-A0A7V1PT94-F1
#
_entry.id   AF-A0A7V1PT94-F1
#
_cell.length_a   1.000
_cell.length_b   1.000
_cell.length_c   1.000
_cell.angle_alpha   90.00
_cell.angle_beta   90.00
_cell.angle_gamma   90.00
#
_symmetry.space_group_name_H-M   'P 1'
#
loop_
_entity.id
_entity.type
_entity.pdbx_description
1 polymer ?
#
loop_
_entity_poly.entity_id
_entity_poly.type
_entity_poly.pdbx_seq_one_letter_code
_entity_poly.pdbx_strand_id
1 'polypeptide(L)'
;MKRAPFIYCLLLAIPLLSPAQNNGTTNRGSVAAPFLSISLDPRGTAMGNAGTAGGAGIQAALWNPAALAERGHSAFLAHANWLAGISIEQAGVNFSLGSFGNIGAYLTALNYGEMKVRTVT
;
A
#
# COMPACT_ATOMS: atom_id res chain seq x y z
N MET A 1 40.93 -22.40 -10.38
CA MET A 1 39.69 -22.49 -9.59
C MET A 1 38.99 -21.14 -9.34
N LYS A 2 39.24 -20.08 -10.13
CA LYS A 2 38.65 -18.72 -9.90
C LYS A 2 37.49 -18.34 -10.84
N ARG A 3 37.09 -19.22 -11.77
CA ARG A 3 36.03 -18.94 -12.76
C ARG A 3 34.61 -19.31 -12.30
N ALA A 4 34.49 -20.16 -11.28
CA ALA A 4 33.20 -20.54 -10.68
C ALA A 4 32.37 -19.34 -10.17
N PRO A 5 32.92 -18.36 -9.42
CA PRO A 5 32.12 -17.23 -8.93
C PRO A 5 31.64 -16.31 -10.06
N PHE A 6 32.41 -16.19 -11.15
CA PHE A 6 32.03 -15.41 -12.32
C PHE A 6 30.85 -16.07 -13.08
N ILE A 7 30.85 -17.40 -13.18
CA ILE A 7 29.75 -18.16 -13.80
C ILE A 7 28.47 -18.04 -12.96
N TYR A 8 28.57 -18.09 -11.63
CA TYR A 8 27.40 -17.86 -10.75
C TYR A 8 26.85 -16.44 -10.84
N CYS A 9 27.71 -15.41 -10.91
CA CYS A 9 27.28 -14.03 -11.15
C CYS A 9 26.59 -13.87 -12.50
N LEU A 10 27.12 -14.50 -13.55
CA LEU A 10 26.52 -14.46 -14.88
C LEU A 10 25.15 -15.15 -14.90
N LEU A 11 25.01 -16.31 -14.26
CA LEU A 11 23.74 -17.03 -14.13
C LEU A 11 22.68 -16.24 -13.36
N LEU A 12 23.07 -15.52 -12.31
CA LEU A 12 22.18 -14.62 -11.55
C LEU A 12 21.78 -13.36 -12.33
N ALA A 13 22.56 -12.94 -13.34
CA ALA A 13 22.28 -11.75 -14.15
C ALA A 13 21.35 -12.01 -15.34
N ILE A 14 21.21 -13.27 -15.80
CA ILE A 14 20.32 -13.65 -16.90
C ILE A 14 18.84 -13.22 -16.71
N PRO A 15 18.21 -13.33 -15.52
CA PRO A 15 16.83 -12.84 -15.33
C PRO A 15 16.68 -11.31 -15.43
N LEU A 16 17.78 -10.53 -15.42
CA LEU A 16 17.73 -9.07 -15.59
C LEU A 16 17.64 -8.65 -17.07
N LEU A 17 17.90 -9.58 -18.01
CA LEU A 17 17.93 -9.32 -19.45
C LEU A 17 16.61 -9.67 -20.17
N SER A 18 15.65 -10.29 -19.49
CA SER A 18 14.34 -10.56 -20.07
C SER A 18 13.53 -9.27 -20.21
N PRO A 19 13.11 -8.84 -21.42
CA PRO A 19 12.10 -7.80 -21.56
C PRO A 19 10.86 -8.15 -20.72
N ALA A 20 10.47 -7.23 -19.84
CA ALA A 20 9.23 -7.33 -19.09
C ALA A 20 8.08 -7.48 -20.08
N GLN A 21 7.50 -8.68 -20.15
CA GLN A 21 6.32 -8.91 -20.98
C GLN A 21 5.16 -8.14 -20.37
N ASN A 22 4.89 -6.96 -20.90
CA ASN A 22 3.73 -6.15 -20.56
C ASN A 22 2.51 -6.76 -21.25
N ASN A 23 2.11 -7.96 -20.80
CA ASN A 23 0.83 -8.54 -21.16
C ASN A 23 -0.23 -7.69 -20.47
N GLY A 24 -0.70 -6.66 -21.17
CA GLY A 24 -1.82 -5.84 -20.75
C GLY A 24 -2.98 -6.76 -20.36
N THR A 25 -3.17 -6.92 -19.05
CA THR A 25 -4.25 -7.76 -18.52
C THR A 25 -5.56 -7.08 -18.89
N THR A 26 -6.24 -7.62 -19.90
CA THR A 26 -7.57 -7.15 -20.34
C THR A 26 -8.67 -7.56 -19.35
N ASN A 27 -8.42 -8.60 -18.55
CA ASN A 27 -9.35 -9.10 -17.52
C ASN A 27 -9.12 -8.40 -16.17
N ARG A 28 -9.26 -7.08 -16.10
CA ARG A 28 -9.29 -6.36 -14.82
C ARG A 28 -10.71 -6.39 -14.29
N GLY A 29 -10.89 -6.93 -13.08
CA GLY A 29 -12.19 -6.88 -12.40
C GLY A 29 -12.63 -5.43 -12.20
N SER A 30 -13.88 -5.13 -12.53
CA SER A 30 -14.49 -3.83 -12.23
C SER A 30 -14.70 -3.72 -10.71
N VAL A 31 -14.10 -2.71 -10.10
CA VAL A 31 -14.24 -2.41 -8.66
C VAL A 31 -14.87 -1.04 -8.49
N ALA A 32 -15.74 -0.90 -7.49
CA ALA A 32 -16.44 0.36 -7.23
C ALA A 32 -15.51 1.49 -6.76
N ALA A 33 -14.40 1.13 -6.09
CA ALA A 33 -13.50 2.07 -5.44
C ALA A 33 -12.03 1.72 -5.74
N PRO A 34 -11.53 2.00 -6.96
CA PRO A 34 -10.17 1.64 -7.38
C PRO A 34 -9.07 2.35 -6.59
N PHE A 35 -9.40 3.44 -5.89
CA PHE A 35 -8.46 4.18 -5.07
C PHE A 35 -8.01 3.43 -3.81
N LEU A 36 -8.76 2.43 -3.33
CA LEU A 36 -8.30 1.58 -2.21
C LEU A 36 -7.09 0.72 -2.57
N SER A 37 -6.81 0.55 -3.86
CA SER A 37 -5.61 -0.14 -4.34
C SER A 37 -4.36 0.75 -4.28
N ILE A 38 -4.52 2.06 -4.12
CA ILE A 38 -3.39 2.98 -3.90
C ILE A 38 -2.90 2.76 -2.47
N SER A 39 -1.60 2.72 -2.27
CA SER A 39 -1.03 2.43 -0.95
C SER A 39 -1.55 3.39 0.12
N LEU A 40 -2.22 2.82 1.13
CA LEU A 40 -3.00 3.55 2.12
C LEU A 40 -2.23 3.86 3.42
N ASP A 41 -0.93 3.56 3.49
CA ASP A 41 -0.08 3.87 4.64
C ASP A 41 1.39 4.11 4.20
N PRO A 42 2.13 5.09 4.75
CA PRO A 42 3.52 5.37 4.35
C PRO A 42 4.52 4.23 4.58
N ARG A 43 4.43 3.50 5.68
CA ARG A 43 5.32 2.38 6.05
C ARG A 43 5.10 1.19 5.12
N GLY A 44 3.86 0.76 4.93
CA GLY A 44 3.47 -0.28 3.99
C GLY A 44 3.83 0.10 2.56
N THR A 45 3.66 1.37 2.18
CA THR A 45 4.10 1.89 0.87
C THR A 45 5.61 1.73 0.70
N ALA A 46 6.42 2.15 1.68
CA ALA A 46 7.88 2.04 1.63
C ALA A 46 8.38 0.58 1.56
N MET A 47 7.60 -0.37 2.08
CA MET A 47 7.88 -1.81 1.99
C MET A 47 7.38 -2.45 0.69
N GLY A 48 6.95 -1.66 -0.30
CA GLY A 48 6.44 -2.19 -1.57
C GLY A 48 5.01 -2.71 -1.47
N ASN A 49 4.16 -2.03 -0.69
CA ASN A 49 2.76 -2.38 -0.44
C ASN A 49 2.58 -3.74 0.26
N ALA A 50 3.53 -4.08 1.16
CA ALA A 50 3.60 -5.35 1.86
C ALA A 50 3.36 -5.17 3.38
N GLY A 51 2.09 -5.11 3.81
CA GLY A 51 1.72 -4.83 5.21
C GLY A 51 1.10 -5.99 6.00
N THR A 52 0.76 -7.12 5.37
CA THR A 52 -0.16 -8.13 5.93
C THR A 52 0.34 -8.81 7.21
N ALA A 53 1.65 -9.05 7.33
CA ALA A 53 2.27 -9.74 8.46
C ALA A 53 3.12 -8.81 9.37
N GLY A 54 3.45 -7.61 8.90
CA GLY A 54 4.37 -6.69 9.59
C GLY A 54 3.75 -5.39 10.11
N GLY A 55 2.44 -5.20 9.92
CA GLY A 55 1.72 -4.02 10.40
C GLY A 55 1.65 -3.98 11.93
N ALA A 56 1.91 -2.81 12.51
CA ALA A 56 1.75 -2.53 13.94
C ALA A 56 0.91 -1.26 14.13
N GLY A 57 0.11 -1.22 15.20
CA GLY A 57 -0.81 -0.10 15.49
C GLY A 57 -1.97 0.03 14.49
N ILE A 58 -2.64 1.20 14.48
CA ILE A 58 -3.86 1.42 13.68
C ILE A 58 -3.68 1.24 12.17
N GLN A 59 -2.47 1.50 11.65
CA GLN A 59 -2.16 1.29 10.22
C GLN A 59 -2.29 -0.18 9.82
N ALA A 60 -2.17 -1.13 10.75
CA ALA A 60 -2.37 -2.55 10.49
C ALA A 60 -3.82 -2.89 10.11
N ALA A 61 -4.80 -2.08 10.53
CA ALA A 61 -6.22 -2.29 10.22
C ALA A 61 -6.51 -2.36 8.72
N LEU A 62 -5.72 -1.63 7.92
CA LEU A 62 -5.84 -1.58 6.46
C LEU A 62 -5.39 -2.88 5.76
N TRP A 63 -4.44 -3.57 6.37
CA TRP A 63 -3.81 -4.75 5.77
C TRP A 63 -4.36 -6.03 6.38
N ASN A 64 -4.48 -6.04 7.70
CA ASN A 64 -4.85 -7.18 8.51
C ASN A 64 -5.45 -6.70 9.84
N PRO A 65 -6.79 -6.64 9.96
CA PRO A 65 -7.45 -6.24 11.20
C PRO A 65 -7.07 -7.08 12.43
N ALA A 66 -6.66 -8.35 12.25
CA ALA A 66 -6.24 -9.19 13.37
C ALA A 66 -4.94 -8.70 14.02
N ALA A 67 -4.09 -7.98 13.28
CA ALA A 67 -2.88 -7.37 13.82
C ALA A 67 -3.19 -6.21 14.80
N LEU A 68 -4.42 -5.67 14.78
CA LEU A 68 -4.87 -4.74 15.82
C LEU A 68 -4.97 -5.39 17.19
N ALA A 69 -4.93 -6.72 17.33
CA ALA A 69 -4.93 -7.39 18.63
C ALA A 69 -3.69 -7.09 19.49
N GLU A 70 -2.64 -6.52 18.89
CA GLU A 70 -1.49 -6.01 19.63
C GLU A 70 -1.93 -5.01 20.71
N ARG A 71 -1.32 -5.09 21.90
CA ARG A 71 -1.71 -4.24 23.02
C ARG A 71 -1.11 -2.86 22.85
N GLY A 72 -1.95 -1.83 22.89
CA GLY A 72 -1.51 -0.43 22.93
C GLY A 72 -2.46 0.53 22.26
N HIS A 73 -2.44 1.78 22.74
CA HIS A 73 -3.07 2.89 22.04
C HIS A 73 -2.17 3.33 20.89
N SER A 74 -2.74 3.60 19.73
CA SER A 74 -1.97 4.16 18.61
C SER A 74 -2.80 5.18 17.84
N ALA A 75 -2.11 6.14 17.26
CA ALA A 75 -2.70 7.13 16.38
C ALA A 75 -1.76 7.36 15.19
N PHE A 76 -2.34 7.76 14.07
CA PHE A 76 -1.63 7.95 12.82
C PHE A 76 -2.30 9.05 12.01
N LEU A 77 -1.46 9.85 11.35
CA LEU A 77 -1.85 10.84 10.35
C LEU A 77 -0.86 10.72 9.18
N ALA A 78 -1.36 10.76 7.96
CA ALA A 78 -0.51 10.86 6.78
C ALA A 78 -1.16 11.68 5.68
N HIS A 79 -0.26 12.23 4.85
CA HIS A 79 -0.56 12.94 3.63
C HIS A 79 0.31 12.33 2.53
N ALA A 80 -0.28 12.08 1.35
CA ALA A 80 0.43 11.62 0.18
C ALA A 80 0.01 12.38 -1.07
N ASN A 81 0.99 12.85 -1.84
CA ASN A 81 0.78 13.35 -3.19
C ASN A 81 0.82 12.18 -4.17
N TRP A 82 -0.18 12.11 -5.03
CA TRP A 82 -0.33 11.10 -6.06
C TRP A 82 -0.28 11.71 -7.46
N LEU A 83 -0.32 10.87 -8.48
CA LEU A 83 -0.27 11.28 -9.88
C LEU A 83 -1.43 12.22 -10.23
N ALA A 84 -1.20 13.08 -11.22
CA ALA A 84 -2.19 14.04 -11.73
C ALA A 84 -2.71 15.05 -10.69
N GLY A 85 -1.91 15.39 -9.67
CA GLY A 85 -2.28 16.39 -8.66
C GLY A 85 -3.30 15.89 -7.64
N ILE A 86 -3.52 14.58 -7.57
CA ILE A 86 -4.38 13.96 -6.57
C ILE A 86 -3.67 13.99 -5.21
N SER A 87 -4.39 14.35 -4.15
CA SER A 87 -3.90 14.21 -2.78
C SER A 87 -4.71 13.20 -1.99
N ILE A 88 -4.05 12.50 -1.07
CA ILE A 88 -4.64 11.48 -0.21
C ILE A 88 -4.31 11.84 1.23
N GLU A 89 -5.34 12.03 2.05
CA GLU A 89 -5.24 12.27 3.48
C GLU A 89 -5.72 11.05 4.24
N GLN A 90 -5.01 10.70 5.30
CA GLN A 90 -5.27 9.52 6.10
C GLN A 90 -5.16 9.84 7.58
N ALA A 91 -6.07 9.27 8.36
CA ALA A 91 -6.07 9.40 9.80
C ALA A 91 -6.58 8.12 10.46
N GLY A 92 -6.00 7.75 11.59
CA GLY A 92 -6.46 6.59 12.34
C GLY A 92 -6.16 6.71 13.82
N VAL A 93 -7.03 6.12 14.64
CA VAL A 93 -6.84 5.96 16.08
C VAL A 93 -7.25 4.54 16.51
N ASN A 94 -6.52 3.97 17.48
CA ASN A 94 -6.81 2.69 18.12
C ASN A 94 -6.73 2.85 19.64
N PHE A 95 -7.72 2.29 20.34
CA PHE A 95 -7.77 2.24 21.78
C PHE A 95 -7.78 0.80 22.27
N SER A 96 -6.87 0.49 23.20
CA SER A 96 -6.85 -0.80 23.87
C SER A 96 -7.77 -0.80 25.08
N LEU A 97 -8.72 -1.73 25.11
CA LEU A 97 -9.70 -1.91 26.19
C LEU A 97 -9.30 -3.06 27.14
N GLY A 98 -7.99 -3.32 27.28
CA GLY A 98 -7.46 -4.30 28.22
C GLY A 98 -7.79 -5.75 27.82
N SER A 99 -8.79 -6.35 28.48
CA SER A 99 -9.25 -7.73 28.23
C SER A 99 -10.34 -7.82 27.16
N PHE A 100 -10.99 -6.71 26.81
CA PHE A 100 -12.04 -6.68 25.78
C PHE A 100 -11.49 -6.58 24.34
N GLY A 101 -10.17 -6.45 24.18
CA GLY A 101 -9.52 -6.29 22.89
C GLY A 101 -9.26 -4.82 22.55
N ASN A 102 -9.26 -4.51 21.26
CA ASN A 102 -8.92 -3.18 20.74
C ASN A 102 -10.04 -2.67 19.83
N ILE A 103 -10.34 -1.37 19.90
CA ILE A 103 -11.25 -0.68 18.98
C ILE A 103 -10.50 0.41 18.24
N GLY A 104 -10.72 0.52 16.94
CA GLY A 104 -10.08 1.55 16.14
C GLY A 104 -11.03 2.16 15.13
N ALA A 105 -10.70 3.38 14.72
CA ALA A 105 -11.34 4.09 13.63
C ALA A 105 -10.26 4.52 12.64
N TYR A 106 -10.58 4.43 11.35
CA TYR A 106 -9.69 4.80 10.26
C TYR A 106 -10.45 5.60 9.20
N LEU A 107 -9.82 6.64 8.67
CA LEU A 107 -10.35 7.54 7.66
C LEU A 107 -9.34 7.68 6.52
N THR A 108 -9.83 7.58 5.30
CA THR A 108 -9.11 7.95 4.08
C THR A 108 -9.95 8.94 3.29
N ALA A 109 -9.37 10.08 2.96
CA ALA A 109 -9.96 11.07 2.07
C ALA A 109 -9.07 11.23 0.84
N LEU A 110 -9.69 11.24 -0.34
CA LEU A 110 -8.99 11.45 -1.60
C LEU A 110 -9.56 12.71 -2.26
N ASN A 111 -8.66 13.57 -2.72
CA ASN A 111 -8.98 14.80 -3.42
C ASN A 111 -8.38 14.77 -4.83
N TYR A 112 -9.25 14.86 -5.85
CA TYR A 112 -8.85 14.91 -7.26
C TYR A 112 -8.39 16.30 -7.73
N GLY A 113 -8.45 17.30 -6.85
CA GLY A 113 -8.17 18.69 -7.18
C GLY A 113 -9.20 19.27 -8.17
N GLU A 114 -8.81 20.35 -8.84
CA GLU A 114 -9.64 20.99 -9.85
C GLU A 114 -9.54 20.24 -11.18
N MET A 115 -10.60 19.51 -11.53
CA MET A 115 -10.75 18.93 -12.87
C MET A 115 -11.51 19.88 -13.79
N LYS A 116 -10.85 20.36 -14.84
CA LYS A 116 -11.54 21.08 -15.94
C LYS A 116 -12.50 20.13 -16.63
N VAL A 117 -13.78 20.49 -16.64
CA VAL A 117 -14.83 19.74 -17.36
C VAL A 117 -14.46 19.65 -18.83
N ARG A 118 -14.23 18.43 -19.32
CA ARG A 118 -14.09 18.12 -20.74
C ARG A 118 -15.31 17.29 -21.16
N THR A 119 -16.50 17.88 -21.06
CA THR A 119 -17.68 17.30 -21.69
C THR A 119 -17.82 17.96 -23.05
N VAL A 120 -17.77 17.13 -24.10
CA VAL A 120 -18.20 17.53 -25.45
C VAL A 120 -19.68 17.19 -25.52
N THR A 121 -20.51 18.19 -25.80
CA THR A 121 -21.96 18.02 -26.08
C THR A 121 -22.17 17.14 -27.30
#